data_AF-A0A061N291-F1
#
_entry.id   AF-A0A061N291-F1
#
_cell.length_a   1.000
_cell.length_b   1.000
_cell.length_c   1.000
_cell.angle_alpha   90.00
_cell.angle_beta   90.00
_cell.angle_gamma   90.00
#
_symmetry.space_group_name_H-M   'P 1'
#
loop_
_entity.id
_entity.type
_entity.pdbx_description
1 polymer ?
#
loop_
_entity_poly.entity_id
_entity_poly.type
_entity_poly.pdbx_seq_one_letter_code
_entity_poly.pdbx_strand_id
1 'polypeptide(L)'
;MSEYTSRTEKRRAQQSGNKKQQKNKKPKQKKSIWKKILISLFVIMGVGLIAGGATAAAIISGAPELDPEELMLAEGATVYDVNDNELGRLHGAEKRSYRSIEEIPEHVSNAFVAVEDMRFYDHMGIDVRRLGGAVVANITGGFGSEGASTITQQVVRNAFLSADKTISRKLQEQWLAFQLERQYSKDEILEMYLNIIYFSSDAYGIGEASIRWFGKEDLSELTVADAAVLAAVPRRPSYYNPIDNPENAESRRNLIIGMMEDQELISSEEADEARNTSIHDQINHTPADDTIGHTSFMNHVRDEIEQIDGLSIGDLYAAGFDIYTTIDPEAQEFAERVVQTDEFISSYPDNDSFQVVSHC
;
A
#
# COMPACT_ATOMS: atom_id res chain seq x y z
N MET A 1 65.35 58.34 42.03
CA MET A 1 66.42 57.32 42.04
C MET A 1 65.88 56.05 42.70
N SER A 2 65.69 54.97 41.94
CA SER A 2 65.83 53.61 42.47
C SER A 2 66.97 52.98 41.67
N GLU A 3 68.11 52.76 42.33
CA GLU A 3 69.28 52.16 41.69
C GLU A 3 69.09 50.64 41.60
N TYR A 4 68.99 50.13 40.36
CA TYR A 4 68.99 48.70 40.07
C TYR A 4 70.44 48.21 39.98
N THR A 5 70.82 47.26 40.82
CA THR A 5 72.22 46.89 41.07
C THR A 5 72.69 45.64 40.33
N SER A 6 71.92 45.09 39.37
CA SER A 6 72.42 43.98 38.53
C SER A 6 71.93 43.99 37.08
N ARG A 7 72.77 43.46 36.16
CA ARG A 7 72.42 43.26 34.74
C ARG A 7 71.19 42.35 34.55
N THR A 8 70.91 41.48 35.52
CA THR A 8 69.74 40.61 35.58
C THR A 8 68.44 41.37 35.90
N GLU A 9 68.49 42.42 36.72
CA GLU A 9 67.31 43.27 37.01
C GLU A 9 66.90 44.12 35.80
N LYS A 10 67.86 44.66 35.05
CA LYS A 10 67.57 45.39 33.80
C LYS A 10 66.92 44.49 32.76
N ARG A 11 67.34 43.22 32.64
CA ARG A 11 66.71 42.25 31.73
C ARG A 11 65.29 41.86 32.17
N ARG A 12 65.04 41.69 33.47
CA ARG A 12 63.67 41.44 33.99
C ARG A 12 62.74 42.63 33.81
N ALA A 13 63.25 43.86 33.95
CA ALA A 13 62.47 45.08 33.71
C ALA A 13 62.16 45.29 32.21
N GLN A 14 63.09 44.93 31.31
CA GLN A 14 62.84 44.96 29.86
C GLN A 14 61.91 43.83 29.39
N GLN A 15 61.96 42.64 30.02
CA GLN A 15 61.02 41.55 29.74
C GLN A 15 59.61 41.79 30.31
N SER A 16 59.47 42.55 31.40
CA SER A 16 58.16 42.93 31.95
C SER A 16 57.52 44.11 31.22
N GLY A 17 58.33 45.00 30.63
CA GLY A 17 57.86 46.12 29.79
C GLY A 17 57.26 45.69 28.45
N ASN A 18 57.73 44.58 27.87
CA ASN A 18 57.28 44.10 26.56
C ASN A 18 56.08 43.13 26.59
N LYS A 19 55.57 42.75 27.77
CA LYS A 19 54.34 41.93 27.91
C LYS A 19 53.04 42.74 27.96
N LYS A 20 53.10 44.08 27.93
CA LYS A 20 51.92 44.98 28.00
C LYS A 20 51.47 45.57 26.65
N GLN A 21 51.98 45.06 25.53
CA GLN A 21 51.52 45.41 24.18
C GLN A 21 51.17 44.19 23.32
N GLN A 22 50.50 43.19 23.89
CA GLN A 22 49.51 42.43 23.13
C GLN A 22 48.14 42.87 23.63
N LYS A 23 47.66 43.99 23.07
CA LYS A 23 46.25 44.36 23.14
C LYS A 23 45.44 43.15 22.70
N ASN A 24 44.64 42.64 23.63
CA ASN A 24 43.46 41.83 23.41
C ASN A 24 42.78 42.15 22.07
N LYS A 25 43.14 41.45 20.98
CA LYS A 25 42.15 41.15 19.96
C LYS A 25 41.30 40.05 20.55
N LYS A 26 40.32 40.45 21.39
CA LYS A 26 39.16 39.60 21.68
C LYS A 26 38.71 39.01 20.33
N PRO A 27 38.47 37.71 20.18
CA PRO A 27 37.89 37.19 18.95
C PRO A 27 36.52 37.87 18.77
N LYS A 28 36.50 38.94 17.97
CA LYS A 28 35.29 39.70 17.69
C LYS A 28 34.41 38.83 16.79
N GLN A 29 33.19 38.58 17.27
CA GLN A 29 31.96 38.53 16.48
C GLN A 29 31.62 37.29 15.62
N LYS A 30 32.33 36.15 15.66
CA LYS A 30 31.79 34.93 15.01
C LYS A 30 30.46 34.43 15.63
N LYS A 31 30.27 34.60 16.95
CA LYS A 31 29.01 34.23 17.63
C LYS A 31 27.80 35.08 17.21
N SER A 32 27.99 36.31 16.73
CA SER A 32 26.89 37.20 16.32
C SER A 32 26.37 36.87 14.92
N ILE A 33 27.25 36.47 14.00
CA ILE A 33 26.87 36.04 12.66
C ILE A 33 26.15 34.68 12.73
N TRP A 34 26.67 33.72 13.51
CA TRP A 34 25.99 32.44 13.75
C TRP A 34 24.60 32.62 14.38
N LYS A 35 24.44 33.53 15.35
CA LYS A 35 23.12 33.84 15.93
C LYS A 35 22.15 34.43 14.90
N LYS A 36 22.62 35.29 14.00
CA LYS A 36 21.80 35.83 12.90
C LYS A 36 21.41 34.75 11.88
N ILE A 37 22.34 33.86 11.54
CA ILE A 37 22.07 32.71 10.65
C ILE A 37 21.04 31.76 11.28
N LEU A 38 21.18 31.44 12.57
CA LEU A 38 20.21 30.59 13.28
C LEU A 38 18.83 31.27 13.37
N ILE A 39 18.78 32.57 13.65
CA ILE A 39 17.51 33.32 13.66
C ILE A 39 16.89 33.37 12.26
N SER A 40 17.67 33.62 11.21
CA SER A 40 17.14 33.62 9.84
C SER A 40 16.65 32.23 9.42
N LEU A 41 17.36 31.15 9.78
CA LEU A 41 16.90 29.78 9.55
C LEU A 41 15.60 29.50 10.30
N PHE A 42 15.48 29.95 11.55
CA PHE A 42 14.26 29.78 12.34
C PHE A 42 13.08 30.58 11.76
N VAL A 43 13.32 31.81 11.30
CA VAL A 43 12.30 32.63 10.63
C VAL A 43 11.89 32.01 9.29
N ILE A 44 12.84 31.54 8.48
CA ILE A 44 12.56 30.85 7.21
C ILE A 44 11.75 29.58 7.47
N MET A 45 12.13 28.79 8.48
CA MET A 45 11.38 27.61 8.90
C MET A 45 9.97 27.98 9.37
N GLY A 46 9.82 29.05 10.17
CA GLY A 46 8.51 29.53 10.62
C GLY A 46 7.62 29.99 9.47
N VAL A 47 8.15 30.78 8.52
CA VAL A 47 7.42 31.20 7.32
C VAL A 47 7.07 29.98 6.45
N GLY A 48 7.99 29.02 6.31
CA GLY A 48 7.74 27.77 5.59
C GLY A 48 6.64 26.93 6.23
N LEU A 49 6.59 26.84 7.56
CA LEU A 49 5.52 26.15 8.29
C LEU A 49 4.17 26.84 8.12
N ILE A 50 4.14 28.18 8.16
CA ILE A 50 2.90 28.94 7.95
C ILE A 50 2.40 28.79 6.51
N ALA A 51 3.29 28.96 5.52
CA ALA A 51 2.94 28.82 4.11
C ALA A 51 2.52 27.37 3.77
N GLY A 52 3.25 26.38 4.30
CA GLY A 52 2.92 24.97 4.17
C GLY A 52 1.59 24.62 4.84
N GLY A 53 1.35 25.12 6.05
CA GLY A 53 0.09 24.95 6.77
C GLY A 53 -1.11 25.59 6.04
N ALA A 54 -0.93 26.80 5.49
CA ALA A 54 -1.97 27.44 4.69
C ALA A 54 -2.27 26.68 3.40
N THR A 55 -1.25 26.14 2.74
CA THR A 55 -1.41 25.31 1.53
C THR A 55 -2.12 24.00 1.85
N ALA A 56 -1.74 23.33 2.94
CA ALA A 56 -2.40 22.11 3.40
C ALA A 56 -3.87 22.38 3.78
N ALA A 57 -4.16 23.48 4.48
CA ALA A 57 -5.53 23.87 4.81
C ALA A 57 -6.39 24.13 3.57
N ALA A 58 -5.84 24.79 2.54
CA ALA A 58 -6.53 25.01 1.28
C ALA A 58 -6.85 23.68 0.56
N ILE A 59 -5.89 22.75 0.53
CA ILE A 59 -6.10 21.41 -0.04
C ILE A 59 -7.17 20.63 0.74
N ILE A 60 -7.07 20.64 2.07
CA ILE A 60 -8.01 19.95 2.97
C ILE A 60 -9.42 20.52 2.84
N SER A 61 -9.57 21.83 2.61
CA SER A 61 -10.88 22.46 2.43
C SER A 61 -11.63 21.99 1.18
N GLY A 62 -10.92 21.36 0.23
CA GLY A 62 -11.51 20.70 -0.93
C GLY A 62 -11.63 19.19 -0.80
N ALA A 63 -11.40 18.62 0.39
CA ALA A 63 -11.65 17.19 0.63
C ALA A 63 -13.15 16.91 0.59
N PRO A 64 -13.58 15.75 0.06
CA PRO A 64 -14.98 15.33 0.12
C PRO A 64 -15.44 15.14 1.58
N GLU A 65 -16.74 15.19 1.81
CA GLU A 65 -17.30 14.86 3.12
C GLU A 65 -17.28 13.34 3.31
N LEU A 66 -17.17 12.89 4.57
CA LEU A 66 -17.32 11.47 4.89
C LEU A 66 -18.79 11.12 4.86
N ASP A 67 -19.25 10.56 3.75
CA ASP A 67 -20.60 9.99 3.62
C ASP A 67 -20.59 8.48 3.91
N PRO A 68 -21.30 8.01 4.95
CA PRO A 68 -21.44 6.58 5.21
C PRO A 68 -22.02 5.78 4.04
N GLU A 69 -22.82 6.40 3.15
CA GLU A 69 -23.37 5.72 1.97
C GLU A 69 -22.29 5.45 0.91
N GLU A 70 -21.31 6.34 0.73
CA GLU A 70 -20.19 6.13 -0.21
C GLU A 70 -19.30 4.94 0.19
N LEU A 71 -19.22 4.60 1.48
CA LEU A 71 -18.53 3.38 1.94
C LEU A 71 -19.17 2.09 1.37
N MET A 72 -20.47 2.13 1.08
CA MET A 72 -21.23 0.99 0.61
C MET A 72 -21.46 0.97 -0.91
N LEU A 73 -21.28 2.11 -1.60
CA LEU A 73 -21.74 2.34 -2.98
C LEU A 73 -20.63 2.44 -4.02
N ALA A 74 -19.43 1.90 -3.75
CA ALA A 74 -18.34 1.84 -4.73
C ALA A 74 -18.84 1.30 -6.10
N GLU A 75 -18.85 2.18 -7.11
CA GLU A 75 -19.21 1.86 -8.48
C GLU A 75 -18.00 1.25 -9.18
N GLY A 76 -18.21 0.04 -9.74
CA GLY A 76 -17.17 -0.63 -10.51
C GLY A 76 -16.93 0.05 -11.85
N ALA A 77 -15.75 -0.17 -12.44
CA ALA A 77 -15.38 0.41 -13.72
C ALA A 77 -16.19 -0.15 -14.89
N THR A 78 -16.41 0.69 -15.91
CA THR A 78 -16.96 0.28 -17.21
C THR A 78 -15.83 0.06 -18.21
N VAL A 79 -15.86 -1.05 -18.95
CA VAL A 79 -14.82 -1.41 -19.91
C VAL A 79 -15.37 -1.23 -21.33
N TYR A 80 -14.58 -0.59 -22.19
CA TYR A 80 -14.93 -0.26 -23.57
C TYR A 80 -13.97 -0.91 -24.57
N ASP A 81 -14.51 -1.29 -25.74
CA ASP A 81 -13.76 -1.85 -26.86
C ASP A 81 -13.02 -0.77 -27.68
N VAL A 82 -12.30 -1.21 -28.72
CA VAL A 82 -11.56 -0.33 -29.64
C VAL A 82 -12.44 0.69 -30.39
N ASN A 83 -13.76 0.51 -30.40
CA ASN A 83 -14.76 1.36 -31.04
C ASN A 83 -15.59 2.16 -30.03
N ASP A 84 -15.16 2.23 -28.77
CA ASP A 84 -15.86 2.87 -27.64
C ASP A 84 -17.23 2.23 -27.29
N ASN A 85 -17.48 0.97 -27.68
CA ASN A 85 -18.66 0.24 -27.23
C ASN A 85 -18.42 -0.38 -25.85
N GLU A 86 -19.41 -0.29 -24.95
CA GLU A 86 -19.37 -0.94 -23.64
C GLU A 86 -19.33 -2.47 -23.80
N LEU A 87 -18.28 -3.10 -23.29
CA LEU A 87 -18.12 -4.56 -23.22
C LEU A 87 -18.78 -5.13 -21.98
N GLY A 88 -18.73 -4.37 -20.90
CA GLY A 88 -19.33 -4.74 -19.64
C GLY A 88 -18.75 -3.94 -18.49
N ARG A 89 -19.25 -4.24 -17.30
CA ARG A 89 -18.84 -3.57 -16.07
C ARG A 89 -18.10 -4.55 -15.19
N LEU A 90 -16.94 -4.10 -14.75
CA LEU A 90 -16.27 -4.66 -13.61
C LEU A 90 -17.25 -4.55 -12.42
N HIS A 91 -17.60 -5.69 -11.84
CA HIS A 91 -18.62 -5.72 -10.78
C HIS A 91 -18.10 -4.95 -9.57
N GLY A 92 -18.80 -3.86 -9.21
CA GLY A 92 -18.56 -3.09 -8.00
C GLY A 92 -19.16 -3.77 -6.77
N ALA A 93 -19.78 -2.98 -5.89
CA ALA A 93 -20.38 -3.48 -4.64
C ALA A 93 -21.50 -4.53 -4.79
N GLU A 94 -22.05 -4.75 -5.99
CA GLU A 94 -23.23 -5.60 -6.22
C GLU A 94 -23.02 -7.10 -5.94
N LYS A 95 -21.77 -7.59 -5.96
CA LYS A 95 -21.44 -8.99 -5.62
C LYS A 95 -20.76 -9.14 -4.26
N ARG A 96 -20.88 -8.19 -3.33
CA ARG A 96 -20.23 -8.30 -2.00
C ARG A 96 -21.06 -9.17 -1.05
N SER A 97 -20.49 -10.27 -0.57
CA SER A 97 -20.92 -10.93 0.67
C SER A 97 -20.38 -10.14 1.86
N TYR A 98 -21.10 -9.11 2.30
CA TYR A 98 -20.73 -8.34 3.51
C TYR A 98 -20.67 -9.24 4.74
N ARG A 99 -19.66 -9.02 5.59
CA ARG A 99 -19.40 -9.76 6.84
C ARG A 99 -19.14 -8.79 7.97
N SER A 100 -19.87 -8.92 9.07
CA SER A 100 -19.58 -8.10 10.24
C SER A 100 -18.27 -8.53 10.88
N ILE A 101 -17.63 -7.64 11.65
CA ILE A 101 -16.35 -7.92 12.29
C ILE A 101 -16.44 -9.11 13.26
N GLU A 102 -17.61 -9.35 13.85
CA GLU A 102 -17.84 -10.48 14.75
C GLU A 102 -17.93 -11.83 14.01
N GLU A 103 -18.24 -11.83 12.71
CA GLU A 103 -18.18 -13.03 11.87
C GLU A 103 -16.74 -13.37 11.45
N ILE A 104 -15.83 -12.41 11.52
CA ILE A 104 -14.45 -12.56 11.06
C ILE A 104 -13.59 -13.09 12.21
N PRO A 105 -12.98 -14.28 12.08
CA PRO A 105 -12.12 -14.82 13.15
C PRO A 105 -10.93 -13.91 13.44
N GLU A 106 -10.52 -13.88 14.70
CA GLU A 106 -9.43 -13.01 15.18
C GLU A 106 -8.12 -13.24 14.40
N HIS A 107 -7.76 -14.50 14.10
CA HIS A 107 -6.55 -14.81 13.34
C HIS A 107 -6.60 -14.30 11.89
N VAL A 108 -7.80 -14.17 11.31
CA VAL A 108 -7.99 -13.56 9.98
C VAL A 108 -7.70 -12.07 10.07
N SER A 109 -8.38 -11.35 10.96
CA SER A 109 -8.14 -9.92 11.22
C SER A 109 -6.67 -9.62 11.55
N ASN A 110 -6.06 -10.45 12.39
CA ASN A 110 -4.67 -10.35 12.79
C ASN A 110 -3.69 -10.52 11.62
N ALA A 111 -3.99 -11.35 10.62
CA ALA A 111 -3.13 -11.48 9.44
C ALA A 111 -3.02 -10.16 8.65
N PHE A 112 -4.15 -9.46 8.47
CA PHE A 112 -4.14 -8.14 7.80
C PHE A 112 -3.47 -7.08 8.66
N VAL A 113 -3.78 -7.01 9.95
CA VAL A 113 -3.12 -6.06 10.87
C VAL A 113 -1.61 -6.30 10.87
N ALA A 114 -1.16 -7.55 10.95
CA ALA A 114 0.26 -7.90 11.01
C ALA A 114 1.06 -7.40 9.81
N VAL A 115 0.46 -7.47 8.60
CA VAL A 115 1.17 -7.15 7.35
C VAL A 115 0.92 -5.73 6.84
N GLU A 116 -0.29 -5.21 6.99
CA GLU A 116 -0.68 -3.89 6.45
C GLU A 116 -0.43 -2.77 7.46
N ASP A 117 -0.62 -3.02 8.75
CA ASP A 117 -0.57 -1.97 9.78
C ASP A 117 -0.38 -2.54 11.20
N MET A 118 0.81 -3.04 11.49
CA MET A 118 1.17 -3.70 12.77
C MET A 118 0.77 -2.91 14.03
N ARG A 119 0.64 -1.59 13.92
CA ARG A 119 0.32 -0.70 15.05
C ARG A 119 -1.07 -0.08 14.90
N PHE A 120 -1.94 -0.73 14.12
CA PHE A 120 -3.27 -0.25 13.76
C PHE A 120 -4.03 0.26 14.99
N TYR A 121 -4.04 -0.50 16.08
CA TYR A 121 -4.75 -0.15 17.31
C TYR A 121 -4.06 0.95 18.16
N ASP A 122 -2.79 1.30 17.87
CA ASP A 122 -2.00 2.26 18.66
C ASP A 122 -1.99 3.69 18.11
N HIS A 123 -2.32 3.88 16.83
CA HIS A 123 -2.25 5.18 16.17
C HIS A 123 -3.62 5.73 15.80
N MET A 124 -3.66 7.01 15.41
CA MET A 124 -4.88 7.69 15.01
C MET A 124 -4.78 8.19 13.56
N GLY A 125 -5.38 7.46 12.62
CA GLY A 125 -5.43 7.75 11.19
C GLY A 125 -4.10 7.50 10.47
N ILE A 126 -2.98 7.97 11.02
CA ILE A 126 -1.65 7.90 10.40
C ILE A 126 -0.64 7.35 11.40
N ASP A 127 0.14 6.38 10.93
CA ASP A 127 1.32 5.92 11.64
C ASP A 127 2.52 6.87 11.38
N VAL A 128 2.76 7.80 12.32
CA VAL A 128 3.89 8.74 12.26
C VAL A 128 5.25 8.04 12.35
N ARG A 129 5.38 6.93 13.10
CA ARG A 129 6.67 6.24 13.25
C ARG A 129 7.05 5.52 11.97
N ARG A 130 6.09 4.83 11.35
CA ARG A 130 6.24 4.15 10.06
C ARG A 130 6.47 5.15 8.93
N LEU A 131 5.74 6.28 8.93
CA LEU A 131 5.98 7.37 7.98
C LEU A 131 7.41 7.90 8.13
N GLY A 132 7.88 8.16 9.36
CA GLY A 132 9.25 8.58 9.62
C GLY A 132 10.29 7.56 9.14
N GLY A 133 10.06 6.27 9.42
CA GLY A 133 10.90 5.17 8.96
C GLY A 133 10.98 5.08 7.43
N ALA A 134 9.85 5.20 6.75
CA ALA A 134 9.78 5.18 5.28
C ALA A 134 10.53 6.37 4.66
N VAL A 135 10.43 7.58 5.25
CA VAL A 135 11.19 8.75 4.80
C VAL A 135 12.69 8.52 4.93
N VAL A 136 13.15 7.97 6.07
CA VAL A 136 14.57 7.64 6.26
C VAL A 136 15.03 6.59 5.26
N ALA A 137 14.26 5.51 5.08
CA ALA A 137 14.57 4.43 4.15
C ALA A 137 14.75 4.94 2.71
N ASN A 138 13.81 5.77 2.24
CA ASN A 138 13.86 6.39 0.91
C ASN A 138 15.09 7.28 0.72
N ILE A 139 15.51 8.03 1.75
CA ILE A 139 16.72 8.88 1.69
C ILE A 139 17.99 8.02 1.66
N THR A 140 17.99 6.87 2.34
CA THR A 140 19.14 5.95 2.41
C THR A 140 19.23 4.97 1.24
N GLY A 141 18.37 5.10 0.22
CA GLY A 141 18.39 4.26 -0.98
C GLY A 141 17.64 2.92 -0.84
N GLY A 142 16.77 2.79 0.17
CA GLY A 142 15.81 1.69 0.25
C GLY A 142 14.75 1.83 -0.85
N PHE A 143 14.51 0.76 -1.59
CA PHE A 143 13.33 0.63 -2.46
C PHE A 143 12.07 0.60 -1.58
N GLY A 144 11.14 1.53 -1.81
CA GLY A 144 9.75 1.35 -1.42
C GLY A 144 9.14 2.44 -0.53
N SER A 145 8.45 3.38 -1.17
CA SER A 145 7.34 4.14 -0.57
C SER A 145 6.07 3.28 -0.37
N GLU A 146 6.10 2.03 -0.80
CA GLU A 146 5.02 1.06 -0.63
C GLU A 146 5.01 0.52 0.80
N GLY A 147 4.02 0.93 1.60
CA GLY A 147 3.81 0.39 2.94
C GLY A 147 3.78 1.42 4.07
N ALA A 148 3.84 2.73 3.77
CA ALA A 148 3.64 3.76 4.80
C ALA A 148 2.16 4.03 5.13
N SER A 149 1.22 3.61 4.28
CA SER A 149 -0.22 3.89 4.43
C SER A 149 -0.89 2.96 5.44
N THR A 150 -1.71 3.50 6.34
CA THR A 150 -2.47 2.74 7.36
C THR A 150 -3.70 2.07 6.76
N ILE A 151 -4.26 1.07 7.44
CA ILE A 151 -5.54 0.46 7.06
C ILE A 151 -6.61 1.54 6.86
N THR A 152 -6.73 2.48 7.80
CA THR A 152 -7.65 3.63 7.72
C THR A 152 -7.43 4.49 6.48
N GLN A 153 -6.17 4.76 6.13
CA GLN A 153 -5.84 5.49 4.89
C GLN A 153 -6.24 4.71 3.65
N GLN A 154 -6.18 3.38 3.68
CA GLN A 154 -6.64 2.55 2.57
C GLN A 154 -8.17 2.58 2.46
N VAL A 155 -8.89 2.51 3.58
CA VAL A 155 -10.36 2.66 3.58
C VAL A 155 -10.77 3.96 2.93
N VAL A 156 -10.16 5.06 3.37
CA VAL A 156 -10.47 6.39 2.82
C VAL A 156 -10.14 6.48 1.33
N ARG A 157 -8.99 5.95 0.92
CA ARG A 157 -8.59 5.95 -0.49
C ARG A 157 -9.59 5.17 -1.34
N ASN A 158 -10.02 4.00 -0.88
CA ASN A 158 -10.89 3.11 -1.63
C ASN A 158 -12.37 3.55 -1.60
N ALA A 159 -12.78 4.45 -0.70
CA ALA A 159 -14.18 4.86 -0.59
C ALA A 159 -14.46 6.29 -1.07
N PHE A 160 -13.53 7.23 -0.87
CA PHE A 160 -13.84 8.67 -0.99
C PHE A 160 -12.96 9.43 -1.98
N LEU A 161 -11.85 8.86 -2.44
CA LEU A 161 -10.86 9.62 -3.21
C LEU A 161 -10.70 9.06 -4.62
N SER A 162 -10.49 9.95 -5.59
CA SER A 162 -10.06 9.55 -6.93
C SER A 162 -8.68 8.86 -6.86
N ALA A 163 -8.32 8.06 -7.88
CA ALA A 163 -7.02 7.40 -7.87
C ALA A 163 -5.82 8.37 -8.08
N ASP A 164 -6.07 9.64 -8.41
CA ASP A 164 -5.05 10.62 -8.80
C ASP A 164 -3.88 10.73 -7.82
N LYS A 165 -2.68 10.26 -8.17
CA LYS A 165 -1.49 10.32 -7.27
C LYS A 165 -0.91 11.73 -7.15
N THR A 166 -1.63 12.63 -6.48
CA THR A 166 -1.16 13.98 -6.14
C THR A 166 -0.83 14.12 -4.66
N ILE A 167 0.11 15.02 -4.33
CA ILE A 167 0.38 15.41 -2.94
C ILE A 167 -0.90 15.94 -2.28
N SER A 168 -1.73 16.64 -3.06
CA SER A 168 -3.04 17.12 -2.62
C SER A 168 -3.93 15.97 -2.15
N ARG A 169 -4.10 14.94 -2.98
CA ARG A 169 -4.86 13.74 -2.61
C ARG A 169 -4.27 13.09 -1.36
N LYS A 170 -2.95 12.93 -1.26
CA LYS A 170 -2.33 12.30 -0.09
C LYS A 170 -2.58 13.08 1.21
N LEU A 171 -2.63 14.40 1.15
CA LEU A 171 -3.00 15.24 2.30
C LEU A 171 -4.49 15.10 2.65
N GLN A 172 -5.37 15.01 1.65
CA GLN A 172 -6.79 14.72 1.86
C GLN A 172 -7.00 13.34 2.49
N GLU A 173 -6.31 12.31 2.00
CA GLU A 173 -6.33 10.94 2.55
C GLU A 173 -5.92 10.93 4.04
N GLN A 174 -4.85 11.64 4.38
CA GLN A 174 -4.38 11.80 5.76
C GLN A 174 -5.41 12.49 6.66
N TRP A 175 -6.02 13.57 6.16
CA TRP A 175 -7.05 14.31 6.88
C TRP A 175 -8.32 13.50 7.09
N LEU A 176 -8.81 12.86 6.04
CA LEU A 176 -10.01 12.02 6.07
C LEU A 176 -9.80 10.78 6.94
N ALA A 177 -8.61 10.15 6.92
CA ALA A 177 -8.31 9.03 7.80
C ALA A 177 -8.40 9.43 9.28
N PHE A 178 -7.91 10.64 9.62
CA PHE A 178 -8.07 11.20 10.96
C PHE A 178 -9.54 11.49 11.29
N GLN A 179 -10.34 12.00 10.34
CA GLN A 179 -11.77 12.23 10.59
C GLN A 179 -12.57 10.93 10.73
N LEU A 180 -12.21 9.89 9.96
CA LEU A 180 -12.85 8.58 10.00
C LEU A 180 -12.68 7.94 11.38
N GLU A 181 -11.46 7.95 11.92
CA GLU A 181 -11.18 7.43 13.27
C GLU A 181 -11.75 8.26 14.42
N ARG A 182 -12.24 9.47 14.16
CA ARG A 182 -13.01 10.24 15.14
C ARG A 182 -14.48 9.84 15.19
N GLN A 183 -14.97 9.17 14.16
CA GLN A 183 -16.38 8.80 14.01
C GLN A 183 -16.58 7.30 14.22
N TYR A 184 -15.61 6.48 13.82
CA TYR A 184 -15.67 5.02 13.87
C TYR A 184 -14.55 4.46 14.74
N SER A 185 -14.85 3.34 15.39
CA SER A 185 -13.89 2.52 16.13
C SER A 185 -12.92 1.79 15.18
N LYS A 186 -11.83 1.27 15.75
CA LYS A 186 -10.85 0.49 14.98
C LYS A 186 -11.46 -0.76 14.36
N ASP A 187 -12.37 -1.42 15.08
CA ASP A 187 -13.02 -2.64 14.60
C ASP A 187 -13.99 -2.35 13.45
N GLU A 188 -14.77 -1.27 13.53
CA GLU A 188 -15.62 -0.81 12.42
C GLU A 188 -14.78 -0.44 11.18
N ILE A 189 -13.62 0.19 11.36
CA ILE A 189 -12.74 0.54 10.24
C ILE A 189 -12.09 -0.71 9.64
N LEU A 190 -11.70 -1.67 10.45
CA LEU A 190 -11.17 -2.95 9.99
C LEU A 190 -12.25 -3.73 9.24
N GLU A 191 -13.48 -3.73 9.73
CA GLU A 191 -14.64 -4.30 9.03
C GLU A 191 -14.84 -3.66 7.66
N MET A 192 -14.89 -2.33 7.59
CA MET A 192 -14.99 -1.60 6.33
C MET A 192 -13.86 -2.00 5.38
N TYR A 193 -12.62 -2.01 5.88
CA TYR A 193 -11.46 -2.40 5.09
C TYR A 193 -11.62 -3.81 4.50
N LEU A 194 -11.91 -4.80 5.34
CA LEU A 194 -12.02 -6.20 4.93
C LEU A 194 -13.18 -6.45 3.98
N ASN A 195 -14.23 -5.62 3.98
CA ASN A 195 -15.38 -5.76 3.09
C ASN A 195 -15.25 -5.03 1.75
N ILE A 196 -14.33 -4.07 1.62
CA ILE A 196 -14.19 -3.28 0.39
C ILE A 196 -12.99 -3.66 -0.47
N ILE A 197 -11.93 -4.23 0.11
CA ILE A 197 -10.70 -4.50 -0.62
C ILE A 197 -10.88 -5.61 -1.66
N TYR A 198 -10.05 -5.53 -2.70
CA TYR A 198 -10.00 -6.52 -3.77
C TYR A 198 -9.01 -7.63 -3.48
N PHE A 199 -9.44 -8.87 -3.69
CA PHE A 199 -8.67 -10.09 -3.46
C PHE A 199 -8.32 -10.84 -4.75
N SER A 200 -8.25 -10.19 -5.92
CA SER A 200 -8.14 -10.88 -7.22
C SER A 200 -9.37 -11.76 -7.57
N SER A 201 -9.41 -12.31 -8.78
CA SER A 201 -10.46 -13.23 -9.27
C SER A 201 -11.90 -12.73 -9.04
N ASP A 202 -12.11 -11.42 -9.21
CA ASP A 202 -13.38 -10.72 -8.99
C ASP A 202 -13.97 -10.92 -7.57
N ALA A 203 -13.11 -11.23 -6.58
CA ALA A 203 -13.47 -11.35 -5.18
C ALA A 203 -13.33 -10.01 -4.45
N TYR A 204 -14.47 -9.43 -4.06
CA TYR A 204 -14.55 -8.17 -3.32
C TYR A 204 -15.02 -8.40 -1.90
N GLY A 205 -14.19 -8.00 -0.96
CA GLY A 205 -14.43 -8.27 0.44
C GLY A 205 -14.09 -9.70 0.84
N ILE A 206 -13.83 -9.87 2.13
CA ILE A 206 -13.32 -11.10 2.72
C ILE A 206 -14.29 -12.27 2.55
N GLY A 207 -15.60 -12.00 2.56
CA GLY A 207 -16.65 -13.01 2.36
C GLY A 207 -16.58 -13.65 0.98
N GLU A 208 -16.55 -12.83 -0.08
CA GLU A 208 -16.42 -13.33 -1.45
C GLU A 208 -15.08 -14.04 -1.68
N ALA A 209 -14.00 -13.50 -1.11
CA ALA A 209 -12.69 -14.11 -1.21
C ALA A 209 -12.67 -15.50 -0.58
N SER A 210 -13.24 -15.65 0.63
CA SER A 210 -13.36 -16.94 1.30
C SER A 210 -14.09 -17.99 0.47
N ILE A 211 -15.23 -17.61 -0.13
CA ILE A 211 -16.03 -18.49 -0.97
C ILE A 211 -15.28 -18.84 -2.26
N ARG A 212 -14.75 -17.85 -2.96
CA ARG A 212 -14.12 -18.06 -4.27
C ARG A 212 -12.81 -18.81 -4.19
N TRP A 213 -12.05 -18.63 -3.12
CA TRP A 213 -10.69 -19.18 -2.99
C TRP A 213 -10.68 -20.52 -2.30
N PHE A 214 -11.55 -20.72 -1.31
CA PHE A 214 -11.53 -21.89 -0.44
C PHE A 214 -12.86 -22.66 -0.45
N GLY A 215 -13.92 -22.12 -1.06
CA GLY A 215 -15.26 -22.70 -1.00
C GLY A 215 -15.91 -22.59 0.39
N LYS A 216 -15.44 -21.66 1.23
CA LYS A 216 -15.86 -21.52 2.64
C LYS A 216 -16.83 -20.36 2.79
N GLU A 217 -18.11 -20.68 3.02
CA GLU A 217 -19.15 -19.68 3.31
C GLU A 217 -19.11 -19.20 4.76
N ASP A 218 -18.71 -20.06 5.70
CA ASP A 218 -18.51 -19.71 7.10
C ASP A 218 -17.04 -19.31 7.31
N LEU A 219 -16.81 -18.04 7.65
CA LEU A 219 -15.45 -17.53 7.86
C LEU A 219 -14.74 -18.23 9.02
N SER A 220 -15.47 -18.82 9.98
CA SER A 220 -14.88 -19.58 11.09
C SER A 220 -14.13 -20.84 10.64
N GLU A 221 -14.36 -21.30 9.41
CA GLU A 221 -13.62 -22.42 8.80
C GLU A 221 -12.25 -22.00 8.24
N LEU A 222 -11.96 -20.70 8.15
CA LEU A 222 -10.66 -20.21 7.67
C LEU A 222 -9.56 -20.58 8.65
N THR A 223 -8.47 -21.15 8.14
CA THR A 223 -7.26 -21.47 8.90
C THR A 223 -6.30 -20.28 8.95
N VAL A 224 -5.23 -20.38 9.75
CA VAL A 224 -4.12 -19.40 9.73
C VAL A 224 -3.46 -19.34 8.34
N ALA A 225 -3.35 -20.47 7.64
CA ALA A 225 -2.85 -20.49 6.28
C ALA A 225 -3.78 -19.73 5.31
N ASP A 226 -5.10 -19.86 5.46
CA ASP A 226 -6.10 -19.13 4.66
C ASP A 226 -6.04 -17.64 4.92
N ALA A 227 -6.01 -17.24 6.18
CA ALA A 227 -5.83 -15.86 6.60
C ALA A 227 -4.58 -15.23 5.98
N ALA A 228 -3.45 -15.93 6.00
CA ALA A 228 -2.19 -15.44 5.46
C ALA A 228 -2.18 -15.35 3.93
N VAL A 229 -2.86 -16.25 3.22
CA VAL A 229 -3.07 -16.12 1.76
C VAL A 229 -3.95 -14.92 1.46
N LEU A 230 -5.09 -14.77 2.14
CA LEU A 230 -5.99 -13.63 1.95
C LEU A 230 -5.26 -12.31 2.20
N ALA A 231 -4.46 -12.21 3.25
CA ALA A 231 -3.69 -11.00 3.57
C ALA A 231 -2.50 -10.75 2.61
N ALA A 232 -2.05 -11.74 1.83
CA ALA A 232 -0.96 -11.58 0.87
C ALA A 232 -1.38 -10.80 -0.39
N VAL A 233 -2.62 -11.02 -0.83
CA VAL A 233 -3.12 -10.66 -2.16
C VAL A 233 -3.33 -9.16 -2.36
N PRO A 234 -3.97 -8.41 -1.44
CA PRO A 234 -4.38 -7.02 -1.68
C PRO A 234 -3.24 -6.08 -2.09
N ARG A 235 -2.00 -6.38 -1.67
CA ARG A 235 -0.83 -5.56 -2.01
C ARG A 235 -0.59 -5.51 -3.52
N ARG A 236 -0.69 -6.65 -4.20
CA ARG A 236 -0.53 -6.80 -5.66
C ARG A 236 -1.38 -8.00 -6.12
N PRO A 237 -2.70 -7.79 -6.31
CA PRO A 237 -3.65 -8.88 -6.52
C PRO A 237 -3.27 -9.83 -7.65
N SER A 238 -2.81 -9.34 -8.80
CA SER A 238 -2.37 -10.21 -9.90
C SER A 238 -1.13 -11.01 -9.53
N TYR A 239 -0.11 -10.34 -8.99
CA TYR A 239 1.20 -10.95 -8.70
C TYR A 239 1.15 -12.02 -7.59
N TYR A 240 0.25 -11.85 -6.61
CA TYR A 240 0.08 -12.76 -5.47
C TYR A 240 -1.16 -13.66 -5.60
N ASN A 241 -1.79 -13.73 -6.78
CA ASN A 241 -2.87 -14.69 -7.03
C ASN A 241 -2.32 -16.12 -6.91
N PRO A 242 -2.80 -17.00 -6.01
CA PRO A 242 -2.28 -18.34 -5.81
C PRO A 242 -2.74 -19.32 -6.90
N ILE A 243 -3.72 -18.94 -7.72
CA ILE A 243 -4.15 -19.74 -8.87
C ILE A 243 -3.14 -19.55 -10.00
N ASP A 244 -2.83 -18.29 -10.32
CA ASP A 244 -1.95 -17.94 -11.45
C ASP A 244 -0.46 -17.96 -11.05
N ASN A 245 -0.16 -17.64 -9.79
CA ASN A 245 1.19 -17.43 -9.25
C ASN A 245 1.38 -18.10 -7.86
N PRO A 246 1.21 -19.44 -7.73
CA PRO A 246 1.25 -20.16 -6.46
C PRO A 246 2.56 -19.96 -5.69
N GLU A 247 3.70 -19.95 -6.36
CA GLU A 247 5.01 -19.76 -5.71
C GLU A 247 5.15 -18.38 -5.06
N ASN A 248 4.68 -17.32 -5.73
CA ASN A 248 4.70 -15.96 -5.20
C ASN A 248 3.74 -15.82 -4.01
N ALA A 249 2.54 -16.39 -4.14
CA ALA A 249 1.54 -16.39 -3.10
C ALA A 249 2.03 -17.15 -1.85
N GLU A 250 2.62 -18.33 -2.02
CA GLU A 250 3.18 -19.13 -0.92
C GLU A 250 4.33 -18.40 -0.21
N SER A 251 5.26 -17.82 -0.97
CA SER A 251 6.37 -17.04 -0.41
C SER A 251 5.86 -15.89 0.45
N ARG A 252 4.85 -15.16 -0.04
CA ARG A 252 4.25 -14.02 0.69
C ARG A 252 3.41 -14.48 1.89
N ARG A 253 2.64 -15.55 1.75
CA ARG A 253 1.89 -16.21 2.84
C ARG A 253 2.84 -16.57 3.98
N ASN A 254 3.95 -17.25 3.68
CA ASN A 254 4.91 -17.69 4.69
C ASN A 254 5.61 -16.51 5.38
N LEU A 255 5.85 -15.40 4.65
CA LEU A 255 6.32 -14.15 5.24
C LEU A 255 5.30 -13.56 6.21
N ILE A 256 4.00 -13.58 5.88
CA ILE A 256 2.92 -13.07 6.76
C ILE A 256 2.78 -13.95 7.99
N ILE A 257 2.84 -15.28 7.85
CA ILE A 257 2.83 -16.21 9.00
C ILE A 257 4.00 -15.89 9.94
N GLY A 258 5.21 -15.65 9.40
CA GLY A 258 6.35 -15.18 10.18
C GLY A 258 6.09 -13.85 10.90
N MET A 259 5.46 -12.88 10.23
CA MET A 259 5.08 -11.61 10.86
C MET A 259 4.06 -11.80 11.99
N MET A 260 3.09 -12.71 11.83
CA MET A 260 2.10 -13.01 12.87
C MET A 260 2.74 -13.69 14.08
N GLU A 261 3.67 -14.63 13.85
CA GLU A 261 4.44 -15.29 14.91
C GLU A 261 5.34 -14.30 15.65
N ASP A 262 6.09 -13.46 14.94
CA ASP A 262 6.97 -12.42 15.51
C ASP A 262 6.20 -11.38 16.36
N GLN A 263 4.92 -11.20 16.05
CA GLN A 263 4.01 -10.29 16.75
C GLN A 263 3.21 -10.99 17.86
N GLU A 264 3.48 -12.27 18.14
CA GLU A 264 2.79 -13.09 19.15
C GLU A 264 1.27 -13.24 18.90
N LEU A 265 0.83 -13.08 17.64
CA LEU A 265 -0.58 -13.21 17.23
C LEU A 265 -0.98 -14.67 16.99
N ILE A 266 0.01 -15.54 16.79
CA ILE A 266 -0.11 -16.99 16.71
C ILE A 266 1.08 -17.64 17.43
N SER A 267 0.91 -18.86 17.89
CA SER A 267 1.98 -19.67 18.46
C SER A 267 2.91 -20.23 17.36
N SER A 268 4.13 -20.63 17.74
CA SER A 268 5.04 -21.31 16.81
C SER A 268 4.48 -22.63 16.27
N GLU A 269 3.64 -23.33 17.05
CA GLU A 269 2.99 -24.56 16.59
C GLU A 269 1.98 -24.28 15.47
N GLU A 270 1.13 -23.26 15.64
CA GLU A 270 0.19 -22.81 14.60
C GLU A 270 0.92 -22.27 13.37
N ALA A 271 2.03 -21.57 13.55
CA ALA A 271 2.85 -21.05 12.46
C ALA A 271 3.48 -22.20 11.64
N ASP A 272 4.01 -23.22 12.31
CA ASP A 272 4.58 -24.40 11.65
C ASP A 272 3.51 -25.23 10.93
N GLU A 273 2.33 -25.42 11.54
CA GLU A 273 1.19 -26.08 10.90
C GLU A 273 0.76 -25.31 9.63
N ALA A 274 0.60 -23.99 9.72
CA ALA A 274 0.20 -23.16 8.60
C ALA A 274 1.23 -23.17 7.45
N ARG A 275 2.53 -23.14 7.76
CA ARG A 275 3.61 -23.21 6.75
C ARG A 275 3.66 -24.57 6.04
N ASN A 276 3.30 -25.64 6.73
CA ASN A 276 3.28 -27.00 6.17
C ASN A 276 2.05 -27.28 5.31
N THR A 277 1.07 -26.37 5.27
CA THR A 277 -0.09 -26.48 4.41
C THR A 277 0.30 -26.19 2.96
N SER A 278 0.12 -27.17 2.07
CA SER A 278 0.33 -27.00 0.62
C SER A 278 -0.63 -25.95 0.06
N ILE A 279 -0.13 -24.98 -0.70
CA ILE A 279 -0.99 -23.96 -1.29
C ILE A 279 -1.98 -24.55 -2.32
N HIS A 280 -1.61 -25.65 -2.98
CA HIS A 280 -2.50 -26.34 -3.92
C HIS A 280 -3.65 -27.09 -3.21
N ASP A 281 -3.39 -27.65 -2.02
CA ASP A 281 -4.42 -28.36 -1.25
C ASP A 281 -5.36 -27.37 -0.55
N GLN A 282 -4.84 -26.16 -0.29
CA GLN A 282 -5.56 -25.08 0.35
C GLN A 282 -6.60 -24.44 -0.57
N ILE A 283 -6.26 -24.24 -1.85
CA ILE A 283 -7.11 -23.52 -2.81
C ILE A 283 -8.15 -24.45 -3.45
N ASN A 284 -9.42 -24.10 -3.27
CA ASN A 284 -10.56 -24.73 -3.91
C ASN A 284 -11.31 -23.67 -4.72
N HIS A 285 -10.71 -23.28 -5.84
CA HIS A 285 -11.19 -22.14 -6.63
C HIS A 285 -12.55 -22.41 -7.27
N THR A 286 -13.51 -21.53 -6.97
CA THR A 286 -14.78 -21.46 -7.68
C THR A 286 -14.76 -20.25 -8.62
N PRO A 287 -14.72 -20.45 -9.95
CA PRO A 287 -14.70 -19.35 -10.91
C PRO A 287 -15.91 -18.45 -10.77
N ALA A 288 -15.72 -17.15 -11.02
CA ALA A 288 -16.82 -16.22 -11.19
C ALA A 288 -17.67 -16.61 -12.41
N ASP A 289 -18.96 -16.27 -12.40
CA ASP A 289 -19.73 -16.20 -13.65
C ASP A 289 -19.06 -15.17 -14.58
N ASP A 290 -18.48 -15.66 -15.68
CA ASP A 290 -17.81 -14.84 -16.70
C ASP A 290 -18.85 -13.92 -17.35
N THR A 291 -18.84 -12.67 -16.91
CA THR A 291 -19.90 -11.70 -17.21
C THR A 291 -19.47 -10.69 -18.25
N ILE A 292 -18.17 -10.59 -18.54
CA ILE A 292 -17.60 -9.71 -19.57
C ILE A 292 -17.15 -10.56 -20.78
N GLY A 293 -16.94 -11.87 -20.60
CA GLY A 293 -16.22 -12.67 -21.59
C GLY A 293 -14.74 -12.29 -21.61
N HIS A 294 -13.94 -13.03 -22.39
CA HIS A 294 -12.53 -12.70 -22.64
C HIS A 294 -11.66 -12.59 -21.38
N THR A 295 -11.85 -13.52 -20.42
CA THR A 295 -11.11 -13.58 -19.15
C THR A 295 -9.60 -13.36 -19.30
N SER A 296 -8.97 -13.97 -20.32
CA SER A 296 -7.54 -13.80 -20.59
C SER A 296 -7.13 -12.38 -20.97
N PHE A 297 -7.96 -11.68 -21.76
CA PHE A 297 -7.71 -10.28 -22.09
C PHE A 297 -7.89 -9.38 -20.86
N MET A 298 -8.94 -9.63 -20.08
CA MET A 298 -9.18 -8.86 -18.85
C MET A 298 -8.06 -9.05 -17.81
N ASN A 299 -7.46 -10.23 -17.71
CA ASN A 299 -6.27 -10.43 -16.87
C ASN A 299 -5.08 -9.58 -17.37
N HIS A 300 -4.87 -9.51 -18.69
CA HIS A 300 -3.84 -8.65 -19.25
C HIS A 300 -4.10 -7.16 -18.97
N VAL A 301 -5.34 -6.70 -19.11
CA VAL A 301 -5.73 -5.32 -18.76
C VAL A 301 -5.43 -5.03 -17.28
N ARG A 302 -5.75 -5.95 -16.37
CA ARG A 302 -5.44 -5.82 -14.93
C ARG A 302 -3.93 -5.72 -14.69
N ASP A 303 -3.13 -6.54 -15.35
CA ASP A 303 -1.66 -6.53 -15.23
C ASP A 303 -1.03 -5.25 -15.78
N GLU A 304 -1.54 -4.71 -16.88
CA GLU A 304 -1.10 -3.40 -17.40
C GLU A 304 -1.44 -2.29 -16.41
N ILE A 305 -2.61 -2.34 -15.79
CA ILE A 305 -3.03 -1.32 -14.82
C ILE A 305 -2.16 -1.34 -13.56
N GLU A 306 -1.76 -2.51 -13.06
CA GLU A 306 -0.80 -2.59 -11.93
C GLU A 306 0.57 -1.99 -12.26
N GLN A 307 0.95 -1.90 -13.53
CA GLN A 307 2.20 -1.28 -13.99
C GLN A 307 2.10 0.23 -14.12
N ILE A 308 0.89 0.80 -14.09
CA ILE A 308 0.69 2.24 -14.12
C ILE A 308 1.04 2.81 -12.74
N ASP A 309 2.11 3.61 -12.68
CA ASP A 309 2.54 4.40 -11.52
C ASP A 309 1.44 5.37 -11.08
N GLY A 310 0.44 4.87 -10.36
CA GLY A 310 -0.77 5.68 -10.21
C GLY A 310 -1.91 4.92 -9.60
N LEU A 311 -2.07 3.71 -10.09
CA LEU A 311 -3.25 2.93 -9.86
C LEU A 311 -2.91 1.68 -9.08
N SER A 312 -3.89 1.22 -8.32
CA SER A 312 -4.06 -0.16 -7.94
C SER A 312 -5.31 -0.68 -8.63
N ILE A 313 -5.39 -2.00 -8.81
CA ILE A 313 -6.63 -2.61 -9.28
C ILE A 313 -7.79 -2.23 -8.36
N GLY A 314 -7.57 -2.16 -7.04
CA GLY A 314 -8.59 -1.72 -6.08
C GLY A 314 -9.18 -0.33 -6.39
N ASP A 315 -8.39 0.60 -6.94
CA ASP A 315 -8.89 1.93 -7.30
C ASP A 315 -9.89 1.86 -8.47
N LEU A 316 -9.73 0.89 -9.40
CA LEU A 316 -10.63 0.75 -10.56
C LEU A 316 -12.07 0.43 -10.17
N TYR A 317 -12.23 -0.39 -9.14
CA TYR A 317 -13.53 -0.90 -8.71
C TYR A 317 -14.18 -0.03 -7.63
N ALA A 318 -13.48 1.03 -7.22
CA ALA A 318 -13.91 2.01 -6.24
C ALA A 318 -14.32 3.35 -6.87
N ALA A 319 -13.63 3.77 -7.93
CA ALA A 319 -13.71 5.14 -8.44
C ALA A 319 -14.47 5.27 -9.77
N GLY A 320 -15.26 4.27 -10.18
CA GLY A 320 -16.15 4.36 -11.34
C GLY A 320 -15.43 4.69 -12.65
N PHE A 321 -14.29 4.06 -12.91
CA PHE A 321 -13.47 4.36 -14.09
C PHE A 321 -14.14 3.96 -15.41
N ASP A 322 -13.87 4.74 -16.46
CA ASP A 322 -14.04 4.30 -17.85
C ASP A 322 -12.70 3.76 -18.38
N ILE A 323 -12.63 2.46 -18.67
CA ILE A 323 -11.43 1.77 -19.16
C ILE A 323 -11.58 1.54 -20.67
N TYR A 324 -10.86 2.32 -21.46
CA TYR A 324 -10.82 2.16 -22.91
C TYR A 324 -9.71 1.20 -23.30
N THR A 325 -10.07 0.13 -24.00
CA THR A 325 -9.13 -0.94 -24.37
C THR A 325 -8.93 -1.04 -25.87
N THR A 326 -8.02 -1.91 -26.28
CA THR A 326 -7.73 -2.17 -27.70
C THR A 326 -8.39 -3.44 -28.23
N ILE A 327 -9.24 -4.09 -27.43
CA ILE A 327 -9.89 -5.34 -27.84
C ILE A 327 -10.86 -5.09 -29.00
N ASP A 328 -10.77 -5.96 -29.99
CA ASP A 328 -11.79 -6.16 -31.02
C ASP A 328 -12.52 -7.45 -30.65
N PRO A 329 -13.80 -7.37 -30.21
CA PRO A 329 -14.53 -8.54 -29.72
C PRO A 329 -14.70 -9.63 -30.78
N GLU A 330 -14.92 -9.25 -32.04
CA GLU A 330 -15.08 -10.23 -33.12
C GLU A 330 -13.76 -10.98 -33.37
N ALA A 331 -12.64 -10.26 -33.36
CA ALA A 331 -11.32 -10.86 -33.51
C ALA A 331 -10.96 -11.76 -32.32
N GLN A 332 -11.29 -11.34 -31.10
CA GLN A 332 -11.03 -12.10 -29.88
C GLN A 332 -11.88 -13.38 -29.81
N GLU A 333 -13.18 -13.30 -30.07
CA GLU A 333 -14.06 -14.48 -30.14
C GLU A 333 -13.60 -15.47 -31.23
N PHE A 334 -13.11 -14.97 -32.36
CA PHE A 334 -12.56 -15.82 -33.40
C PHE A 334 -11.27 -16.53 -32.94
N ALA A 335 -10.35 -15.81 -32.30
CA ALA A 335 -9.12 -16.38 -31.77
C ALA A 335 -9.40 -17.44 -30.68
N GLU A 336 -10.31 -17.16 -29.75
CA GLU A 336 -10.72 -18.10 -28.71
C GLU A 336 -11.31 -19.37 -29.31
N ARG A 337 -12.18 -19.24 -30.32
CA ARG A 337 -12.74 -20.39 -31.03
C ARG A 337 -11.69 -21.22 -31.74
N VAL A 338 -10.69 -20.58 -32.36
CA VAL A 338 -9.56 -21.29 -33.00
C VAL A 338 -8.75 -22.10 -31.99
N VAL A 339 -8.60 -21.60 -30.76
CA VAL A 339 -7.83 -22.29 -29.71
C VAL A 339 -8.66 -23.35 -28.97
N GLN A 340 -9.95 -23.09 -28.74
CA GLN A 340 -10.82 -23.95 -27.95
C GLN A 340 -11.53 -25.04 -28.77
N THR A 341 -11.53 -24.94 -30.09
CA THR A 341 -12.20 -25.90 -30.97
C THR A 341 -11.22 -26.55 -31.95
N ASP A 342 -11.45 -27.83 -32.24
CA ASP A 342 -10.74 -28.56 -33.30
C ASP A 342 -11.26 -28.21 -34.71
N GLU A 343 -12.14 -27.22 -34.84
CA GLU A 343 -12.76 -26.82 -36.11
C GLU A 343 -11.71 -26.35 -37.14
N PHE A 344 -10.66 -25.68 -36.66
CA PHE A 344 -9.65 -25.04 -37.50
C PHE A 344 -8.35 -25.82 -37.59
N ILE A 345 -8.07 -26.72 -36.62
CA ILE A 345 -6.90 -27.59 -36.61
C ILE A 345 -7.35 -29.01 -36.96
N SER A 346 -7.38 -29.30 -38.26
CA SER A 346 -7.79 -30.62 -38.79
C SER A 346 -6.63 -31.62 -38.93
N SER A 347 -5.39 -31.20 -38.71
CA SER A 347 -4.21 -32.07 -38.77
C SER A 347 -3.06 -31.48 -37.95
N TYR A 348 -2.75 -32.08 -36.80
CA TYR A 348 -1.42 -31.88 -36.22
C TYR A 348 -0.39 -32.59 -37.10
N PRO A 349 0.74 -31.97 -37.44
CA PRO A 349 1.84 -32.73 -38.02
C PRO A 349 2.27 -33.79 -36.99
N ASP A 350 2.16 -35.07 -37.35
CA ASP A 350 2.71 -36.22 -36.61
C ASP A 350 4.25 -36.15 -36.59
N ASN A 351 4.78 -35.17 -35.89
CA ASN A 351 6.19 -34.97 -35.69
C ASN A 351 6.42 -34.71 -34.21
N ASP A 352 7.19 -35.60 -33.59
CA ASP A 352 7.63 -35.56 -32.19
C ASP A 352 8.29 -34.22 -31.76
N SER A 353 8.56 -33.32 -32.71
CA SER A 353 9.09 -31.96 -32.49
C SER A 353 8.06 -30.91 -32.07
N PHE A 354 6.74 -31.19 -32.18
CA PHE A 354 5.67 -30.18 -31.97
C PHE A 354 4.66 -30.55 -30.87
N GLN A 355 5.05 -31.32 -29.86
CA GLN A 355 4.20 -31.55 -28.69
C GLN A 355 4.30 -30.35 -27.74
N VAL A 356 3.24 -29.54 -27.67
CA VAL A 356 3.05 -28.60 -26.56
C VAL A 356 2.50 -29.41 -25.38
N VAL A 357 3.28 -29.51 -24.32
CA VAL A 357 2.88 -30.20 -23.10
C VAL A 357 1.83 -29.33 -22.39
N SER A 358 0.56 -29.71 -22.52
CA SER A 358 -0.49 -29.28 -21.61
C SER A 358 -0.35 -30.11 -20.33
N HIS A 359 0.20 -29.54 -19.27
CA HIS A 359 0.04 -30.11 -17.93
C HIS A 359 -1.33 -29.65 -17.41
N CYS A 360 -2.25 -30.61 -17.29
CA CYS A 360 -3.51 -30.45 -16.57
C CYS A 360 -3.30 -30.38 -15.07
#